data_AF-A0A2S5CMJ7-F1
#
_entry.id   AF-A0A2S5CMJ7-F1
#
_cell.length_a   1.000
_cell.length_b   1.000
_cell.length_c   1.000
_cell.angle_alpha   90.00
_cell.angle_beta   90.00
_cell.angle_gamma   90.00
#
_symmetry.space_group_name_H-M   'P 1'
#
loop_
_entity.id
_entity.type
_entity.pdbx_description
1 polymer ?
#
loop_
_entity_poly.entity_id
_entity_poly.type
_entity_poly.pdbx_seq_one_letter_code
_entity_poly.pdbx_strand_id
1 'polypeptide(L)'
;MEIITQLEGDEMHITLQGRLDAAWSQSVSKTLQDIIHDGAHRIALDLAQVSYLSSAGIRVLVLLVKNLKTIGGGLRLINPSPTVSEVLKLVGFNQLLDSTPVTVGSPTPHTPSAIPTRSCRQSHLAGQDFSVYTLDAAAQQHGTVIGSAQALAQQPQTIAVSADHWVIGLGNLGAAHNADHAGELLAVAGLAISLPGNDPEHPDWLQQEGGLQPEVSVWHGLQASGPFRYLLRFGETPATPPICLSDLAQAALEVCASPIVSWVLVAETAHLIGAALQLPPTPLDADFFSFPGIRDRLLFTAEPAYAEETCLIVGVVARNPALPLAAQLHPSAEDSDLFMHVHASVVPFTPVRKGFVELSESLERLMDAQTLRGVLHLLNDDREGIGAGESYLRRGALWCAPVHFNAEDSL
;
A
#
# COMPACT_ATOMS: atom_id res chain seq x y z
N MET A 1 18.52 -4.54 28.93
CA MET A 1 17.41 -5.51 28.85
C MET A 1 17.72 -6.42 27.70
N GLU A 2 17.49 -7.72 27.86
CA GLU A 2 17.66 -8.72 26.80
C GLU A 2 16.30 -9.10 26.22
N ILE A 3 16.26 -9.30 24.90
CA ILE A 3 15.07 -9.69 24.14
C ILE A 3 15.43 -10.95 23.36
N ILE A 4 14.73 -12.05 23.63
CA ILE A 4 14.93 -13.33 22.95
C ILE A 4 13.66 -13.64 22.17
N THR A 5 13.78 -13.97 20.89
CA THR A 5 12.65 -14.26 20.00
C THR A 5 12.72 -15.70 19.51
N GLN A 6 11.57 -16.36 19.44
CA GLN A 6 11.45 -17.72 18.94
C GLN A 6 10.08 -17.90 18.26
N LEU A 7 10.06 -18.39 17.03
CA LEU A 7 8.81 -18.68 16.31
C LEU A 7 8.33 -20.10 16.66
N GLU A 8 7.13 -20.22 17.20
CA GLU A 8 6.47 -21.49 17.51
C GLU A 8 5.16 -21.63 16.72
N GLY A 9 5.23 -22.33 15.58
CA GLY A 9 4.09 -22.41 14.65
C GLY A 9 3.82 -21.05 13.99
N ASP A 10 2.66 -20.46 14.27
CA ASP A 10 2.24 -19.13 13.79
C ASP A 10 2.23 -18.07 14.94
N GLU A 11 2.74 -18.41 16.13
CA GLU A 11 2.87 -17.49 17.26
C GLU A 11 4.36 -17.19 17.53
N MET A 12 4.71 -15.91 17.56
CA MET A 12 6.04 -15.44 17.92
C MET A 12 6.13 -15.33 19.44
N HIS A 13 7.02 -16.10 20.04
CA HIS A 13 7.30 -16.07 21.46
C HIS A 13 8.48 -15.14 21.75
N ILE A 14 8.25 -14.12 22.58
CA ILE A 14 9.23 -13.08 22.91
C ILE A 14 9.47 -13.11 24.41
N THR A 15 10.70 -13.39 24.84
CA THR A 15 11.10 -13.34 26.25
C THR A 15 11.80 -12.02 26.54
N LEU A 16 11.28 -11.25 27.49
CA LEU A 16 11.94 -10.04 27.99
C LEU A 16 12.65 -10.31 29.32
N GLN A 17 13.94 -9.97 29.42
CA GLN A 17 14.72 -10.14 30.64
C GLN A 17 15.32 -8.82 31.13
N GLY A 18 14.99 -8.42 32.36
CA GLY A 18 15.53 -7.22 33.00
C GLY A 18 14.45 -6.24 33.47
N ARG A 19 14.57 -4.96 33.07
CA ARG A 19 13.70 -3.87 33.51
C ARG A 19 13.09 -3.17 32.29
N LEU A 20 11.78 -3.05 32.24
CA LEU A 20 11.05 -2.30 31.22
C LEU A 20 10.69 -0.91 31.77
N ASP A 21 11.66 0.00 31.67
CA ASP A 21 11.57 1.39 32.10
C ASP A 21 11.94 2.37 30.98
N ALA A 22 12.06 3.66 31.30
CA ALA A 22 12.33 4.70 30.31
C ALA A 22 13.63 4.45 29.52
N ALA A 23 14.65 3.87 30.14
CA ALA A 23 15.94 3.63 29.51
C ALA A 23 15.86 2.58 28.39
N TRP A 24 14.95 1.61 28.51
CA TRP A 24 14.80 0.50 27.56
C TRP A 24 13.54 0.57 26.71
N SER A 25 12.58 1.44 27.06
CA SER A 25 11.29 1.53 26.38
C SER A 25 11.40 1.79 24.87
N GLN A 26 12.30 2.69 24.45
CA GLN A 26 12.48 3.02 23.04
C GLN A 26 13.05 1.84 22.24
N SER A 27 14.11 1.20 22.75
CA SER A 27 14.74 0.07 22.05
C SER A 27 13.79 -1.13 21.96
N VAL A 28 13.04 -1.42 23.03
CA VAL A 28 12.06 -2.51 23.05
C VAL A 28 10.91 -2.21 22.11
N SER A 29 10.40 -0.99 22.10
CA SER A 29 9.34 -0.59 21.16
C SER A 29 9.79 -0.77 19.71
N LYS A 30 11.03 -0.38 19.39
CA LYS A 30 11.60 -0.58 18.05
C LYS A 30 11.68 -2.06 17.71
N THR A 31 12.31 -2.88 18.55
CA THR A 31 12.43 -4.33 18.29
C THR A 31 11.06 -5.01 18.14
N LEU A 32 10.06 -4.63 18.94
CA LEU A 32 8.70 -5.15 18.81
C LEU A 32 8.03 -4.71 17.50
N GLN A 33 8.28 -3.48 17.04
CA GLN A 33 7.82 -3.01 15.74
C GLN A 33 8.52 -3.79 14.61
N ASP A 34 9.83 -3.98 14.69
CA ASP A 34 10.61 -4.76 13.74
C ASP A 34 10.06 -6.20 13.65
N ILE A 35 9.71 -6.82 14.78
CA ILE A 35 9.11 -8.18 14.81
C ILE A 35 7.73 -8.22 14.14
N ILE A 36 6.90 -7.18 14.35
CA ILE A 36 5.61 -7.07 13.66
C ILE A 36 5.82 -6.86 12.16
N HIS A 37 6.79 -6.01 11.79
CA HIS A 37 7.23 -5.77 10.41
C HIS A 37 7.76 -7.05 9.76
N ASP A 38 8.43 -7.91 10.52
CA ASP A 38 8.86 -9.22 10.05
C ASP A 38 7.71 -10.22 9.92
N GLY A 39 6.49 -9.88 10.35
CA GLY A 39 5.26 -10.63 10.06
C GLY A 39 4.72 -11.45 11.23
N ALA A 40 5.16 -11.18 12.44
CA ALA A 40 4.60 -11.78 13.65
C ALA A 40 3.31 -11.06 14.06
N HIS A 41 2.15 -11.63 13.70
CA HIS A 41 0.83 -11.05 14.03
C HIS A 41 0.21 -11.66 15.29
N ARG A 42 0.72 -12.81 15.75
CA ARG A 42 0.35 -13.43 17.01
C ARG A 42 1.59 -13.43 17.89
N ILE A 43 1.54 -12.70 19.00
CA ILE A 43 2.69 -12.53 19.87
C ILE A 43 2.35 -13.04 21.27
N ALA A 44 3.19 -13.94 21.75
CA ALA A 44 3.28 -14.36 23.13
C ALA A 44 4.45 -13.62 23.78
N LEU A 45 4.19 -12.77 24.77
CA LEU A 45 5.22 -12.00 25.47
C LEU A 45 5.44 -12.57 26.87
N ASP A 46 6.56 -13.27 27.07
CA ASP A 46 6.98 -13.80 28.36
C ASP A 46 7.64 -12.69 29.21
N LEU A 47 7.03 -12.45 30.38
CA LEU A 47 7.40 -11.41 31.33
C LEU A 47 7.95 -11.99 32.66
N ALA A 48 8.35 -13.26 32.69
CA ALA A 48 8.82 -13.94 33.90
C ALA A 48 10.07 -13.30 34.49
N GLN A 49 10.98 -12.88 33.60
CA GLN A 49 12.26 -12.27 33.96
C GLN A 49 12.21 -10.72 33.94
N VAL A 50 11.01 -10.14 33.84
CA VAL A 50 10.83 -8.69 33.96
C VAL A 50 10.66 -8.33 35.43
N SER A 51 11.72 -7.77 36.00
CA SER A 51 11.82 -7.39 37.42
C SER A 51 11.13 -6.06 37.75
N TYR A 52 10.85 -5.23 36.74
CA TYR A 52 10.27 -3.89 36.92
C TYR A 52 9.57 -3.39 35.65
N LEU A 53 8.42 -2.73 35.82
CA LEU A 53 7.62 -2.12 34.77
C LEU A 53 7.24 -0.67 35.15
N SER A 54 7.64 0.32 34.35
CA SER A 54 7.27 1.73 34.55
C SER A 54 6.13 2.18 33.62
N SER A 55 5.67 3.43 33.76
CA SER A 55 4.70 4.05 32.83
C SER A 55 5.16 4.06 31.37
N ALA A 56 6.46 4.26 31.12
CA ALA A 56 7.04 4.17 29.79
C ALA A 56 6.93 2.72 29.24
N GLY A 57 7.16 1.73 30.09
CA GLY A 57 7.00 0.33 29.75
C GLY A 57 5.55 -0.07 29.44
N ILE A 58 4.61 0.42 30.25
CA ILE A 58 3.16 0.21 29.99
C ILE A 58 2.80 0.80 28.63
N ARG A 59 3.28 2.00 28.29
CA ARG A 59 3.04 2.62 26.98
C ARG A 59 3.52 1.74 25.82
N VAL A 60 4.68 1.10 25.95
CA VAL A 60 5.19 0.13 24.95
C VAL A 60 4.21 -1.03 24.77
N LEU A 61 3.71 -1.62 25.86
CA LEU A 61 2.74 -2.71 25.81
C LEU A 61 1.41 -2.27 25.17
N VAL A 62 0.94 -1.05 25.48
CA VAL A 62 -0.29 -0.48 24.89
C VAL A 62 -0.13 -0.27 23.38
N LEU A 63 1.00 0.29 22.94
CA LEU A 63 1.31 0.47 21.52
C LEU A 63 1.35 -0.88 20.79
N LEU A 64 1.99 -1.88 21.41
CA LEU A 64 2.03 -3.24 20.86
C LEU A 64 0.62 -3.81 20.67
N VAL A 65 -0.25 -3.71 21.69
CA VAL A 65 -1.65 -4.17 21.57
C VAL A 65 -2.38 -3.43 20.44
N LYS A 66 -2.22 -2.11 20.34
CA LYS A 66 -2.89 -1.32 19.29
C LYS A 66 -2.43 -1.74 17.89
N ASN A 67 -1.11 -1.86 17.68
CA ASN A 67 -0.54 -2.24 16.39
C ASN A 67 -0.91 -3.67 15.97
N LEU A 68 -1.03 -4.59 16.93
CA LEU A 68 -1.52 -5.94 16.63
C LEU A 68 -3.02 -5.94 16.33
N LYS A 69 -3.82 -5.12 17.04
CA LYS A 69 -5.27 -5.02 16.79
C LYS A 69 -5.60 -4.49 15.38
N THR A 70 -4.86 -3.49 14.88
CA THR A 70 -5.11 -2.97 13.52
C THR A 70 -5.01 -4.09 12.48
N ILE A 71 -4.07 -5.02 12.66
CA ILE A 71 -3.82 -6.13 11.74
C ILE A 71 -4.58 -7.42 12.05
N GLY A 72 -5.58 -7.39 12.95
CA GLY A 72 -6.31 -8.60 13.35
C GLY A 72 -5.45 -9.62 14.10
N GLY A 73 -4.28 -9.18 14.57
CA GLY A 73 -3.36 -9.94 15.39
C GLY A 73 -3.77 -9.96 16.86
N GLY A 74 -2.96 -10.65 17.67
CA GLY A 74 -3.25 -10.83 19.09
C GLY A 74 -1.99 -10.78 19.94
N LEU A 75 -2.11 -10.17 21.12
CA LEU A 75 -1.09 -10.22 22.16
C LEU A 75 -1.56 -11.09 23.32
N ARG A 76 -0.72 -12.06 23.72
CA ARG A 76 -0.82 -12.76 24.99
C ARG A 76 0.35 -12.39 25.87
N LEU A 77 0.07 -11.99 27.11
CA LEU A 77 1.09 -11.88 28.14
C LEU A 77 1.23 -13.22 28.85
N ILE A 78 2.44 -13.75 28.95
CA ILE A 78 2.74 -15.04 29.55
C ILE A 78 3.68 -14.82 30.75
N ASN A 79 3.44 -15.58 31.82
CA ASN A 79 4.27 -15.60 33.02
C ASN A 79 4.64 -14.22 33.61
N PRO A 80 3.74 -13.23 33.75
CA PRO A 80 4.11 -11.96 34.38
C PRO A 80 4.65 -12.18 35.79
N SER A 81 5.84 -11.65 36.07
CA SER A 81 6.41 -11.68 37.42
C SER A 81 5.43 -11.06 38.44
N PRO A 82 5.50 -11.42 39.74
CA PRO A 82 4.55 -10.91 40.74
C PRO A 82 4.43 -9.38 40.72
N THR A 83 5.56 -8.67 40.67
CA THR A 83 5.63 -7.21 40.59
C THR A 83 4.95 -6.68 39.33
N VAL A 84 5.18 -7.30 38.18
CA VAL A 84 4.58 -6.89 36.90
C VAL A 84 3.08 -7.15 36.89
N SER A 85 2.64 -8.29 37.45
CA SER A 85 1.22 -8.64 37.56
C SER A 85 0.45 -7.61 38.39
N GLU A 86 1.01 -7.14 39.50
CA GLU A 86 0.40 -6.07 40.33
C GLU A 86 0.26 -4.76 39.55
N VAL A 87 1.31 -4.34 38.84
CA VAL A 87 1.29 -3.11 38.03
C VAL A 87 0.25 -3.20 36.91
N LEU A 88 0.19 -4.33 36.18
CA LEU A 88 -0.77 -4.55 35.10
C LEU A 88 -2.23 -4.53 35.61
N LYS A 89 -2.48 -5.09 36.79
CA LYS A 89 -3.80 -5.03 37.45
C LYS A 89 -4.17 -3.61 37.84
N LEU A 90 -3.24 -2.86 38.42
CA LEU A 90 -3.47 -1.49 38.90
C LEU A 90 -3.85 -0.56 37.75
N VAL A 91 -3.21 -0.70 36.60
CA VAL A 91 -3.50 0.12 35.40
C VAL A 91 -4.65 -0.41 34.54
N GLY A 92 -5.32 -1.49 34.97
CA GLY A 92 -6.44 -2.07 34.24
C GLY A 92 -6.05 -2.68 32.89
N PHE A 93 -4.80 -3.11 32.72
CA PHE A 93 -4.30 -3.62 31.42
C PHE A 93 -5.09 -4.83 30.92
N ASN A 94 -5.58 -5.68 31.82
CA ASN A 94 -6.44 -6.81 31.45
C ASN A 94 -7.70 -6.36 30.72
N GLN A 95 -8.29 -5.21 31.08
CA GLN A 95 -9.43 -4.65 30.36
C GLN A 95 -9.06 -4.19 28.96
N LEU A 96 -7.81 -3.80 28.70
CA LEU A 96 -7.35 -3.45 27.34
C LEU A 96 -7.19 -4.68 26.45
N LEU A 97 -6.79 -5.82 27.04
CA LEU A 97 -6.77 -7.13 26.39
C LEU A 97 -8.20 -7.64 26.15
N ASP A 98 -9.07 -7.54 27.16
CA ASP A 98 -10.47 -7.98 27.17
C ASP A 98 -11.43 -7.02 26.45
N SER A 99 -11.01 -5.77 26.15
CA SER A 99 -11.69 -4.85 25.22
C SER A 99 -11.45 -5.34 23.80
N THR A 100 -11.90 -6.56 23.59
CA THR A 100 -12.15 -7.26 22.36
C THR A 100 -13.65 -7.55 22.44
N PRO A 101 -14.48 -7.14 21.48
CA PRO A 101 -15.62 -7.98 21.19
C PRO A 101 -15.02 -9.30 20.69
N VAL A 102 -14.91 -10.27 21.59
CA VAL A 102 -15.05 -11.66 21.20
C VAL A 102 -16.51 -11.78 20.79
N THR A 103 -16.80 -11.45 19.53
CA THR A 103 -18.08 -11.81 18.92
C THR A 103 -18.04 -13.31 18.70
N VAL A 104 -18.24 -14.08 19.77
CA VAL A 104 -18.95 -15.37 19.65
C VAL A 104 -20.39 -14.97 19.36
N GLY A 105 -20.65 -14.63 18.10
CA GLY A 105 -22.00 -14.47 17.61
C GLY A 105 -22.67 -15.83 17.68
N SER A 106 -23.56 -16.01 18.66
CA SER A 106 -24.62 -16.99 18.51
C SER A 106 -25.37 -16.64 17.21
N PRO A 107 -25.62 -17.60 16.30
CA PRO A 107 -26.21 -17.31 15.02
C PRO A 107 -27.65 -16.86 15.24
N THR A 108 -27.90 -15.56 15.15
CA THR A 108 -29.20 -15.07 14.73
C THR A 108 -29.41 -15.56 13.29
N PRO A 109 -30.60 -16.07 12.93
CA PRO A 109 -30.88 -16.57 11.59
C PRO A 109 -31.02 -15.39 10.65
N HIS A 110 -29.88 -14.81 10.27
CA HIS A 110 -29.74 -14.20 8.96
C HIS A 110 -29.57 -15.37 8.00
N THR A 111 -30.49 -15.48 7.05
CA THR A 111 -30.38 -16.39 5.91
C THR A 111 -28.94 -16.32 5.41
N PRO A 112 -28.17 -17.42 5.45
CA PRO A 112 -26.80 -17.40 5.00
C PRO A 112 -26.83 -17.15 3.50
N SER A 113 -26.55 -15.90 3.11
CA SER A 113 -26.04 -15.66 1.76
C SER A 113 -24.70 -16.39 1.75
N ALA A 114 -24.65 -17.49 0.99
CA ALA A 114 -23.53 -18.42 0.97
C ALA A 114 -22.21 -17.67 0.94
N ILE A 115 -21.34 -17.90 1.93
CA ILE A 115 -19.93 -17.54 1.84
C ILE A 115 -19.43 -18.28 0.59
N PRO A 116 -19.07 -17.59 -0.50
CA PRO A 116 -18.46 -18.28 -1.63
C PRO A 116 -17.23 -18.96 -1.06
N THR A 117 -17.09 -20.26 -1.30
CA THR A 117 -15.87 -21.00 -0.95
C THR A 117 -14.76 -20.39 -1.80
N ARG A 118 -14.11 -19.32 -1.31
CA ARG A 118 -13.08 -18.61 -2.06
C ARG A 118 -11.88 -19.55 -2.20
N SER A 119 -11.62 -20.01 -3.41
CA SER A 119 -10.50 -20.93 -3.68
C SER A 119 -9.17 -20.17 -3.57
N CYS A 120 -8.35 -20.58 -2.61
CA CYS A 120 -6.96 -20.17 -2.49
C CYS A 120 -6.07 -21.26 -3.08
N ARG A 121 -5.09 -20.88 -3.91
CA ARG A 121 -4.04 -21.77 -4.40
C ARG A 121 -2.67 -21.15 -4.14
N GLN A 122 -1.69 -22.00 -3.86
CA GLN A 122 -0.29 -21.58 -3.89
C GLN A 122 0.20 -21.59 -5.34
N SER A 123 0.91 -20.54 -5.74
CA SER A 123 1.45 -20.39 -7.09
C SER A 123 2.86 -19.82 -7.03
N HIS A 124 3.77 -20.39 -7.82
CA HIS A 124 5.10 -19.84 -8.01
C HIS A 124 5.08 -18.97 -9.28
N LEU A 125 5.26 -17.67 -9.13
CA LEU A 125 5.16 -16.65 -10.19
C LEU A 125 6.37 -15.73 -10.11
N ALA A 126 6.97 -15.34 -11.24
CA ALA A 126 8.16 -14.47 -11.26
C ALA A 126 9.25 -14.85 -10.22
N GLY A 127 9.48 -16.15 -10.02
CA GLY A 127 10.50 -16.66 -9.09
C GLY A 127 10.14 -16.60 -7.59
N GLN A 128 8.93 -16.22 -7.21
CA GLN A 128 8.47 -16.17 -5.82
C GLN A 128 7.12 -16.86 -5.59
N ASP A 129 6.85 -17.21 -4.33
CA ASP A 129 5.61 -17.89 -3.94
C ASP A 129 4.51 -16.88 -3.57
N PHE A 130 3.31 -17.15 -4.09
CA PHE A 130 2.11 -16.35 -3.87
C PHE A 130 0.93 -17.20 -3.42
N SER A 131 0.16 -16.71 -2.45
CA SER A 131 -1.21 -17.17 -2.23
C SER A 131 -2.16 -16.43 -3.16
N VAL A 132 -2.79 -17.15 -4.08
CA VAL A 132 -3.69 -16.59 -5.09
C VAL A 132 -5.14 -16.94 -4.76
N TYR A 133 -5.93 -15.92 -4.48
CA TYR A 133 -7.37 -16.01 -4.23
C TYR A 133 -8.12 -15.59 -5.49
N THR A 134 -9.07 -16.42 -5.92
CA THR A 134 -10.00 -16.05 -7.01
C THR A 134 -11.16 -15.26 -6.44
N LEU A 135 -11.33 -14.02 -6.90
CA LEU A 135 -12.40 -13.12 -6.48
C LEU A 135 -13.62 -13.32 -7.40
N ASP A 136 -13.39 -13.16 -8.70
CA ASP A 136 -14.35 -13.40 -9.77
C ASP A 136 -13.57 -13.82 -11.03
N ALA A 137 -13.69 -15.09 -11.42
CA ALA A 137 -12.94 -15.65 -12.55
C ALA A 137 -13.29 -14.99 -13.90
N ALA A 138 -14.48 -14.40 -14.03
CA ALA A 138 -14.92 -13.73 -15.24
C ALA A 138 -14.61 -12.23 -15.25
N ALA A 139 -14.19 -11.65 -14.11
CA ALA A 139 -13.95 -10.22 -13.98
C ALA A 139 -12.97 -9.70 -15.03
N GLN A 140 -13.35 -8.60 -15.66
CA GLN A 140 -12.55 -7.78 -16.57
C GLN A 140 -12.87 -6.32 -16.31
N GLN A 141 -11.90 -5.45 -16.56
CA GLN A 141 -12.05 -4.02 -16.45
C GLN A 141 -12.05 -3.35 -17.82
N HIS A 142 -12.67 -2.18 -17.90
CA HIS A 142 -12.69 -1.35 -19.09
C HIS A 142 -12.05 -0.01 -18.75
N GLY A 143 -10.99 0.32 -19.49
CA GLY A 143 -10.17 1.49 -19.26
C GLY A 143 -10.25 2.51 -20.38
N THR A 144 -9.94 3.75 -20.03
CA THR A 144 -9.91 4.89 -20.94
C THR A 144 -8.62 5.66 -20.73
N VAL A 145 -7.99 6.09 -21.84
CA VAL A 145 -6.83 6.98 -21.82
C VAL A 145 -7.34 8.42 -21.77
N ILE A 146 -6.85 9.19 -20.78
CA ILE A 146 -7.27 10.58 -20.56
C ILE A 146 -6.14 11.50 -21.06
N GLY A 147 -6.50 12.33 -22.03
CA GLY A 147 -5.61 13.35 -22.59
C GLY A 147 -4.34 12.79 -23.26
N SER A 148 -3.43 13.70 -23.59
CA SER A 148 -2.09 13.39 -24.10
C SER A 148 -1.09 14.33 -23.45
N ALA A 149 0.19 13.95 -23.46
CA ALA A 149 1.27 14.77 -22.92
C ALA A 149 1.38 16.17 -23.60
N GLN A 150 0.83 16.31 -24.81
CA GLN A 150 0.73 17.58 -25.54
C GLN A 150 -0.59 18.34 -25.28
N ALA A 151 -1.59 17.68 -24.68
CA ALA A 151 -2.95 18.18 -24.48
C ALA A 151 -3.21 18.76 -23.08
N LEU A 152 -2.19 19.14 -22.32
CA LEU A 152 -2.33 19.93 -21.09
C LEU A 152 -3.07 21.28 -21.32
N ALA A 153 -3.25 21.69 -22.59
CA ALA A 153 -4.06 22.83 -23.01
C ALA A 153 -5.57 22.55 -23.13
N GLN A 154 -6.02 21.29 -23.00
CA GLN A 154 -7.43 20.91 -23.04
C GLN A 154 -8.08 20.98 -21.64
N GLN A 155 -9.41 21.01 -21.62
CA GLN A 155 -10.17 20.95 -20.37
C GLN A 155 -9.94 19.59 -19.68
N PRO A 156 -9.77 19.56 -18.35
CA PRO A 156 -9.65 18.30 -17.62
C PRO A 156 -10.94 17.48 -17.75
N GLN A 157 -10.81 16.16 -17.64
CA GLN A 157 -11.94 15.29 -17.43
C GLN A 157 -12.22 15.19 -15.93
N THR A 158 -13.43 15.59 -15.51
CA THR A 158 -13.90 15.36 -14.14
C THR A 158 -14.49 13.96 -14.00
N ILE A 159 -14.08 13.25 -12.95
CA ILE A 159 -14.40 11.85 -12.72
C ILE A 159 -14.85 11.68 -11.27
N ALA A 160 -16.02 11.09 -11.08
CA ALA A 160 -16.45 10.61 -9.77
C ALA A 160 -15.83 9.23 -9.49
N VAL A 161 -15.19 9.07 -8.33
CA VAL A 161 -14.50 7.84 -7.96
C VAL A 161 -15.44 6.94 -7.16
N SER A 162 -16.05 5.98 -7.84
CA SER A 162 -16.89 4.94 -7.21
C SER A 162 -16.07 3.78 -6.65
N ALA A 163 -16.74 2.83 -5.99
CA ALA A 163 -16.13 1.66 -5.35
C ALA A 163 -15.42 0.69 -6.32
N ASP A 164 -15.79 0.72 -7.60
CA ASP A 164 -15.27 -0.12 -8.68
C ASP A 164 -14.38 0.66 -9.67
N HIS A 165 -14.04 1.90 -9.34
CA HIS A 165 -13.27 2.78 -10.20
C HIS A 165 -11.86 3.00 -9.67
N TRP A 166 -10.91 3.14 -10.58
CA TRP A 166 -9.60 3.69 -10.27
C TRP A 166 -9.15 4.68 -11.34
N VAL A 167 -8.29 5.61 -10.91
CA VAL A 167 -7.77 6.71 -11.72
C VAL A 167 -6.32 6.97 -11.31
N ILE A 168 -5.43 7.17 -12.26
CA ILE A 168 -4.06 7.64 -12.00
C ILE A 168 -3.65 8.70 -13.03
N GLY A 169 -2.69 9.56 -12.67
CA GLY A 169 -2.06 10.49 -13.59
C GLY A 169 -1.85 11.87 -12.99
N LEU A 170 -1.96 12.89 -13.84
CA LEU A 170 -1.82 14.30 -13.48
C LEU A 170 -3.18 14.95 -13.31
N GLY A 171 -3.47 15.41 -12.10
CA GLY A 171 -4.77 15.94 -11.75
C GLY A 171 -4.83 16.60 -10.39
N ASN A 172 -6.02 16.96 -9.95
CA ASN A 172 -6.28 17.49 -8.63
C ASN A 172 -7.60 16.94 -8.06
N LEU A 173 -7.76 17.12 -6.75
CA LEU A 173 -8.99 16.79 -6.04
C LEU A 173 -10.09 17.82 -6.36
N GLY A 174 -11.32 17.33 -6.49
CA GLY A 174 -12.50 18.11 -6.85
C GLY A 174 -12.65 18.35 -8.35
N ALA A 175 -13.74 19.04 -8.71
CA ALA A 175 -14.08 19.40 -10.09
C ALA A 175 -13.39 20.70 -10.56
N ALA A 176 -12.15 20.95 -10.11
CA ALA A 176 -11.43 22.16 -10.50
C ALA A 176 -11.03 22.09 -11.98
N HIS A 177 -11.21 23.19 -12.71
CA HIS A 177 -10.90 23.27 -14.15
C HIS A 177 -9.52 23.91 -14.42
N ASN A 178 -8.81 24.29 -13.37
CA ASN A 178 -7.51 24.95 -13.45
C ASN A 178 -6.39 24.00 -13.03
N ALA A 179 -5.30 24.00 -13.80
CA ALA A 179 -4.13 23.16 -13.58
C ALA A 179 -3.20 23.69 -12.47
N ASP A 180 -3.43 24.88 -11.90
CA ASP A 180 -2.55 25.54 -10.90
C ASP A 180 -2.14 24.67 -9.70
N HIS A 181 -2.91 23.62 -9.38
CA HIS A 181 -2.62 22.67 -8.32
C HIS A 181 -2.48 21.23 -8.82
N ALA A 182 -2.59 21.01 -10.13
CA ALA A 182 -2.50 19.68 -10.68
C ALA A 182 -1.10 19.11 -10.44
N GLY A 183 -1.05 17.85 -10.03
CA GLY A 183 0.17 17.11 -9.72
C GLY A 183 -0.11 15.62 -9.75
N GLU A 184 0.67 14.82 -9.03
CA GLU A 184 0.48 13.37 -8.99
C GLU A 184 -0.86 13.02 -8.32
N LEU A 185 -1.66 12.17 -8.97
CA LEU A 185 -2.99 11.79 -8.52
C LEU A 185 -3.15 10.28 -8.64
N LEU A 186 -3.66 9.66 -7.58
CA LEU A 186 -4.20 8.31 -7.62
C LEU A 186 -5.52 8.23 -6.86
N ALA A 187 -6.46 7.50 -7.43
CA ALA A 187 -7.74 7.24 -6.81
C ALA A 187 -8.18 5.80 -7.07
N VAL A 188 -8.82 5.20 -6.09
CA VAL A 188 -9.33 3.82 -6.16
C VAL A 188 -10.44 3.61 -5.15
N ALA A 189 -11.53 2.97 -5.57
CA ALA A 189 -12.57 2.45 -4.70
C ALA A 189 -13.10 3.47 -3.66
N GLY A 190 -13.40 4.70 -4.10
CA GLY A 190 -13.91 5.77 -3.25
C GLY A 190 -12.85 6.50 -2.41
N LEU A 191 -11.56 6.22 -2.60
CA LEU A 191 -10.44 6.99 -2.05
C LEU A 191 -9.75 7.74 -3.17
N ALA A 192 -9.47 9.03 -2.98
CA ALA A 192 -8.69 9.86 -3.90
C ALA A 192 -7.57 10.55 -3.14
N ILE A 193 -6.35 10.50 -3.68
CA ILE A 193 -5.14 11.06 -3.08
C ILE A 193 -4.41 11.85 -4.15
N SER A 194 -3.98 13.07 -3.84
CA SER A 194 -3.17 13.89 -4.74
C SER A 194 -1.99 14.53 -4.01
N LEU A 195 -0.88 14.72 -4.72
CA LEU A 195 0.16 15.65 -4.34
C LEU A 195 0.11 16.86 -5.27
N PRO A 196 -0.32 18.04 -4.78
CA PRO A 196 -0.40 19.21 -5.62
C PRO A 196 0.96 19.58 -6.19
N GLY A 197 1.02 19.85 -7.50
CA GLY A 197 2.28 20.18 -8.15
C GLY A 197 2.94 21.44 -7.59
N ASN A 198 2.18 22.38 -7.05
CA ASN A 198 2.70 23.59 -6.42
C ASN A 198 2.91 23.49 -4.89
N ASP A 199 2.61 22.34 -4.29
CA ASP A 199 2.81 22.07 -2.87
C ASP A 199 3.32 20.63 -2.66
N PRO A 200 4.55 20.32 -3.11
CA PRO A 200 5.08 18.96 -3.12
C PRO A 200 5.41 18.40 -1.72
N GLU A 201 5.18 19.17 -0.66
CA GLU A 201 5.37 18.73 0.74
C GLU A 201 4.07 18.28 1.41
N HIS A 202 2.90 18.68 0.88
CA HIS A 202 1.60 18.48 1.52
C HIS A 202 0.64 17.70 0.61
N PRO A 203 0.74 16.36 0.59
CA PRO A 203 -0.27 15.53 -0.06
C PRO A 203 -1.64 15.68 0.63
N ASP A 204 -2.69 15.63 -0.18
CA ASP A 204 -4.09 15.77 0.23
C ASP A 204 -4.91 14.55 -0.20
N TRP A 205 -6.06 14.32 0.45
CA TRP A 205 -6.91 13.16 0.17
C TRP A 205 -8.39 13.42 0.47
N LEU A 206 -9.24 12.70 -0.24
CA LEU A 206 -10.68 12.63 -0.03
C LEU A 206 -11.12 11.18 -0.01
N GLN A 207 -12.00 10.83 0.93
CA GLN A 207 -12.59 9.51 1.02
C GLN A 207 -14.11 9.62 0.98
N GLN A 208 -14.74 8.64 0.33
CA GLN A 208 -16.18 8.52 0.28
C GLN A 208 -16.76 8.41 1.69
N GLU A 209 -17.65 9.34 2.03
CA GLU A 209 -18.37 9.37 3.30
C GLU A 209 -19.84 9.71 3.06
N GLY A 210 -20.76 9.02 3.74
CA GLY A 210 -22.20 9.32 3.65
C GLY A 210 -22.82 9.19 2.26
N GLY A 211 -22.20 8.43 1.34
CA GLY A 211 -22.65 8.27 -0.05
C GLY A 211 -22.18 9.38 -1.01
N LEU A 212 -21.42 10.36 -0.54
CA LEU A 212 -20.77 11.36 -1.39
C LEU A 212 -19.45 10.78 -1.93
N GLN A 213 -19.38 10.62 -3.25
CA GLN A 213 -18.17 10.14 -3.92
C GLN A 213 -17.19 11.29 -4.11
N PRO A 214 -15.88 11.07 -3.91
CA PRO A 214 -14.90 12.08 -4.27
C PRO A 214 -14.88 12.26 -5.78
N GLU A 215 -14.69 13.50 -6.20
CA GLU A 215 -14.48 13.87 -7.60
C GLU A 215 -13.01 14.26 -7.78
N VAL A 216 -12.47 13.95 -8.96
CA VAL A 216 -11.11 14.35 -9.37
C VAL A 216 -11.15 14.92 -10.77
N SER A 217 -10.31 15.92 -11.05
CA SER A 217 -10.10 16.45 -12.39
C SER A 217 -8.74 15.96 -12.91
N VAL A 218 -8.75 15.33 -14.08
CA VAL A 218 -7.56 14.70 -14.68
C VAL A 218 -7.27 15.32 -16.03
N TRP A 219 -6.04 15.79 -16.22
CA TRP A 219 -5.57 16.31 -17.51
C TRP A 219 -4.89 15.25 -18.35
N HIS A 220 -4.16 14.36 -17.69
CA HIS A 220 -3.36 13.34 -18.35
C HIS A 220 -3.30 12.11 -17.47
N GLY A 221 -3.75 10.95 -17.96
CA GLY A 221 -3.70 9.74 -17.15
C GLY A 221 -4.53 8.60 -17.68
N LEU A 222 -4.83 7.67 -16.80
CA LEU A 222 -5.58 6.45 -17.08
C LEU A 222 -6.70 6.30 -16.04
N GLN A 223 -7.84 5.79 -16.48
CA GLN A 223 -8.90 5.31 -15.60
C GLN A 223 -9.37 3.94 -16.04
N ALA A 224 -9.92 3.15 -15.13
CA ALA A 224 -10.76 2.02 -15.50
C ALA A 224 -11.80 1.70 -14.43
N SER A 225 -12.87 1.04 -14.86
CA SER A 225 -13.93 0.51 -14.00
C SER A 225 -14.04 -1.02 -14.11
N GLY A 226 -14.45 -1.64 -13.01
CA GLY A 226 -14.86 -3.04 -12.96
C GLY A 226 -14.24 -3.82 -11.80
N PRO A 227 -14.72 -5.04 -11.55
CA PRO A 227 -14.21 -5.87 -10.46
C PRO A 227 -12.78 -6.37 -10.71
N PHE A 228 -12.06 -6.65 -9.63
CA PHE A 228 -10.78 -7.37 -9.70
C PHE A 228 -11.01 -8.89 -9.80
N ARG A 229 -10.15 -9.59 -10.55
CA ARG A 229 -10.24 -11.02 -10.80
C ARG A 229 -9.56 -11.84 -9.70
N TYR A 230 -8.38 -11.39 -9.30
CA TYR A 230 -7.55 -12.08 -8.33
C TYR A 230 -7.11 -11.14 -7.21
N LEU A 231 -6.88 -11.75 -6.04
CA LEU A 231 -6.05 -11.19 -4.97
C LEU A 231 -4.82 -12.09 -4.85
N LEU A 232 -3.64 -11.50 -4.97
CA LEU A 232 -2.35 -12.14 -4.76
C LEU A 232 -1.77 -11.65 -3.43
N ARG A 233 -1.25 -12.59 -2.63
CA ARG A 233 -0.52 -12.31 -1.39
C ARG A 233 0.92 -12.76 -1.55
N PHE A 234 1.86 -11.92 -1.14
CA PHE A 234 3.30 -12.18 -1.16
C PHE A 234 3.94 -11.75 0.15
N GLY A 235 5.15 -12.26 0.43
CA GLY A 235 5.89 -11.93 1.65
C GLY A 235 5.19 -12.41 2.94
N GLU A 236 4.43 -13.51 2.86
CA GLU A 236 3.67 -14.05 4.00
C GLU A 236 4.57 -14.73 5.04
N THR A 237 5.81 -15.06 4.66
CA THR A 237 6.84 -15.56 5.59
C THR A 237 7.93 -14.53 5.84
N PRO A 238 8.45 -14.40 7.07
CA PRO A 238 9.52 -13.45 7.41
C PRO A 238 10.81 -13.62 6.59
N ALA A 239 11.06 -14.84 6.11
CA ALA A 239 12.28 -15.19 5.38
C ALA A 239 12.19 -14.88 3.87
N THR A 240 11.00 -14.50 3.36
CA THR A 240 10.84 -14.17 1.95
C THR A 240 11.59 -12.86 1.64
N PRO A 241 12.50 -12.85 0.65
CA PRO A 241 13.18 -11.61 0.26
C PRO A 241 12.20 -10.59 -0.31
N PRO A 242 12.50 -9.28 -0.26
CA PRO A 242 11.72 -8.28 -0.96
C PRO A 242 11.60 -8.60 -2.46
N ILE A 243 10.44 -8.34 -3.04
CA ILE A 243 10.16 -8.49 -4.47
C ILE A 243 10.26 -7.14 -5.15
N CYS A 244 10.83 -7.10 -6.35
CA CYS A 244 10.87 -5.87 -7.14
C CYS A 244 9.52 -5.63 -7.86
N LEU A 245 9.29 -4.39 -8.27
CA LEU A 245 8.02 -4.00 -8.88
C LEU A 245 7.80 -4.68 -10.24
N SER A 246 8.86 -4.88 -11.02
CA SER A 246 8.80 -5.57 -12.32
C SER A 246 8.44 -7.06 -12.20
N ASP A 247 8.97 -7.77 -11.19
CA ASP A 247 8.60 -9.17 -10.91
C ASP A 247 7.12 -9.28 -10.48
N LEU A 248 6.63 -8.35 -9.64
CA LEU A 248 5.21 -8.29 -9.28
C LEU A 248 4.32 -8.03 -10.49
N ALA A 249 4.75 -7.13 -11.38
CA ALA A 249 4.06 -6.81 -12.62
C ALA A 249 3.98 -8.03 -13.54
N GLN A 250 5.08 -8.78 -13.67
CA GLN A 250 5.11 -10.03 -14.40
C GLN A 250 4.18 -11.09 -13.78
N ALA A 251 4.20 -11.25 -12.44
CA ALA A 251 3.30 -12.18 -11.75
C ALA A 251 1.83 -11.83 -12.00
N ALA A 252 1.48 -10.54 -12.05
CA ALA A 252 0.12 -10.07 -12.34
C ALA A 252 -0.33 -10.39 -13.78
N LEU A 253 0.56 -10.24 -14.77
CA LEU A 253 0.30 -10.62 -16.16
C LEU A 253 0.13 -12.14 -16.31
N GLU A 254 1.04 -12.92 -15.70
CA GLU A 254 1.04 -14.38 -15.72
C GLU A 254 -0.24 -14.95 -15.10
N VAL A 255 -0.61 -14.49 -13.91
CA VAL A 255 -1.79 -15.00 -13.19
C VAL A 255 -3.11 -14.65 -13.89
N CYS A 256 -3.17 -13.47 -14.52
CA CYS A 256 -4.33 -13.03 -15.30
C CYS A 256 -4.42 -13.69 -16.68
N ALA A 257 -3.32 -14.29 -17.16
CA ALA A 257 -3.16 -14.74 -18.53
C ALA A 257 -3.57 -13.66 -19.55
N SER A 258 -3.15 -12.42 -19.30
CA SER A 258 -3.50 -11.23 -20.09
C SER A 258 -2.26 -10.39 -20.36
N PRO A 259 -2.11 -9.81 -21.58
CA PRO A 259 -1.00 -8.92 -21.89
C PRO A 259 -1.15 -7.53 -21.25
N ILE A 260 -2.33 -7.17 -20.77
CA ILE A 260 -2.60 -5.88 -20.10
C ILE A 260 -3.40 -6.17 -18.83
N VAL A 261 -2.91 -5.66 -17.71
CA VAL A 261 -3.48 -5.87 -16.37
C VAL A 261 -3.50 -4.54 -15.64
N SER A 262 -4.64 -4.23 -15.04
CA SER A 262 -4.74 -3.19 -14.02
C SER A 262 -4.47 -3.81 -12.66
N TRP A 263 -3.91 -3.01 -11.77
CA TRP A 263 -3.62 -3.46 -10.42
C TRP A 263 -3.80 -2.38 -9.37
N VAL A 264 -4.08 -2.86 -8.16
CA VAL A 264 -4.07 -2.08 -6.93
C VAL A 264 -3.30 -2.90 -5.91
N LEU A 265 -2.40 -2.26 -5.18
CA LEU A 265 -1.53 -2.93 -4.22
C LEU A 265 -1.54 -2.15 -2.90
N VAL A 266 -1.64 -2.87 -1.80
CA VAL A 266 -1.30 -2.34 -0.47
C VAL A 266 -0.14 -3.16 0.07
N ALA A 267 1.00 -2.53 0.31
CA ALA A 267 2.24 -3.24 0.64
C ALA A 267 3.16 -2.48 1.60
N GLU A 268 3.94 -3.24 2.36
CA GLU A 268 5.06 -2.78 3.17
C GLU A 268 6.27 -2.55 2.25
N THR A 269 6.86 -1.36 2.33
CA THR A 269 7.94 -0.95 1.43
C THR A 269 9.30 -1.43 1.95
N ALA A 270 10.09 -2.03 1.07
CA ALA A 270 11.54 -2.08 1.30
C ALA A 270 12.12 -0.71 0.95
N HIS A 271 11.73 -0.16 -0.20
CA HIS A 271 11.95 1.22 -0.62
C HIS A 271 11.15 1.50 -1.91
N LEU A 272 10.95 2.78 -2.20
CA LEU A 272 10.33 3.26 -3.43
C LEU A 272 11.28 4.16 -4.20
N ILE A 273 11.21 4.05 -5.53
CA ILE A 273 11.87 4.91 -6.50
C ILE A 273 10.80 5.54 -7.39
N GLY A 274 10.84 6.86 -7.54
CA GLY A 274 9.88 7.59 -8.33
C GLY A 274 10.17 9.08 -8.45
N ALA A 275 9.22 9.79 -9.04
CA ALA A 275 9.24 11.22 -9.21
C ALA A 275 7.88 11.83 -8.88
N ALA A 276 7.86 13.14 -8.65
CA ALA A 276 6.64 13.93 -8.54
C ALA A 276 6.87 15.32 -9.11
N LEU A 277 5.81 15.95 -9.62
CA LEU A 277 5.85 17.36 -10.00
C LEU A 277 6.10 18.29 -8.80
N GLN A 278 7.00 19.26 -8.96
CA GLN A 278 7.22 20.41 -8.07
C GLN A 278 6.66 21.71 -8.64
N LEU A 279 6.16 21.67 -9.87
CA LEU A 279 5.38 22.74 -10.47
C LEU A 279 4.17 22.14 -11.19
N PRO A 280 3.05 22.88 -11.29
CA PRO A 280 1.91 22.50 -12.10
C PRO A 280 2.30 22.09 -13.53
N PRO A 281 1.58 21.14 -14.14
CA PRO A 281 1.92 20.65 -15.46
C PRO A 281 1.73 21.77 -16.50
N THR A 282 2.81 22.10 -17.20
CA THR A 282 2.80 22.99 -18.37
C THR A 282 2.94 22.17 -19.64
N PRO A 283 2.42 22.63 -20.80
CA PRO A 283 2.68 21.98 -22.08
C PRO A 283 4.19 21.70 -22.24
N LEU A 284 4.55 20.45 -22.56
CA LEU A 284 5.94 20.04 -22.70
C LEU A 284 6.63 20.89 -23.77
N ASP A 285 7.59 21.72 -23.35
CA ASP A 285 8.51 22.39 -24.24
C ASP A 285 9.78 21.55 -24.44
N ALA A 286 10.56 21.86 -25.47
CA ALA A 286 11.80 21.14 -25.77
C ALA A 286 12.82 21.20 -24.61
N ASP A 287 12.67 22.16 -23.71
CA ASP A 287 13.55 22.41 -22.57
C ASP A 287 13.01 21.86 -21.26
N PHE A 288 11.91 21.08 -21.25
CA PHE A 288 11.27 20.62 -20.02
C PHE A 288 12.24 19.84 -19.13
N PHE A 289 13.00 18.93 -19.74
CA PHE A 289 13.98 18.05 -19.09
C PHE A 289 15.40 18.64 -19.03
N SER A 290 15.60 19.87 -19.50
CA SER A 290 16.93 20.50 -19.55
C SER A 290 17.41 20.93 -18.16
N PHE A 291 18.70 20.73 -17.90
CA PHE A 291 19.37 21.25 -16.71
C PHE A 291 19.63 22.77 -16.85
N PRO A 292 19.47 23.58 -15.78
CA PRO A 292 19.12 23.19 -14.41
C PRO A 292 17.62 23.09 -14.11
N GLY A 293 16.75 23.56 -15.01
CA GLY A 293 15.32 23.76 -14.76
C GLY A 293 14.53 22.52 -14.36
N ILE A 294 14.97 21.32 -14.76
CA ILE A 294 14.37 20.05 -14.32
C ILE A 294 14.34 19.90 -12.79
N ARG A 295 15.32 20.46 -12.06
CA ARG A 295 15.41 20.39 -10.59
C ARG A 295 14.31 21.16 -9.88
N ASP A 296 13.83 22.23 -10.50
CA ASP A 296 12.77 23.08 -9.94
C ASP A 296 11.38 22.56 -10.36
N ARG A 297 11.32 21.64 -11.33
CA ARG A 297 10.08 21.11 -11.92
C ARG A 297 9.71 19.72 -11.41
N LEU A 298 10.70 18.90 -11.07
CA LEU A 298 10.50 17.50 -10.66
C LEU A 298 11.26 17.20 -9.38
N LEU A 299 10.57 16.61 -8.41
CA LEU A 299 11.17 15.91 -7.29
C LEU A 299 11.50 14.52 -7.82
N PHE A 300 12.73 14.06 -7.61
CA PHE A 300 13.18 12.74 -8.01
C PHE A 300 13.87 12.06 -6.83
N THR A 301 13.52 10.82 -6.56
CA THR A 301 14.18 10.02 -5.51
C THR A 301 15.56 9.58 -6.00
N ALA A 302 16.56 10.44 -5.82
CA ALA A 302 17.95 10.13 -6.19
C ALA A 302 18.56 8.99 -5.36
N GLU A 303 17.95 8.67 -4.22
CA GLU A 303 18.26 7.53 -3.37
C GLU A 303 16.95 6.81 -2.99
N PRO A 304 17.01 5.50 -2.66
CA PRO A 304 15.86 4.74 -2.15
C PRO A 304 15.11 5.47 -1.04
N ALA A 305 13.84 5.79 -1.29
CA ALA A 305 13.00 6.56 -0.37
C ALA A 305 11.95 5.69 0.31
N TYR A 306 11.34 6.21 1.38
CA TYR A 306 10.19 5.61 2.06
C TYR A 306 10.40 4.13 2.46
N ALA A 307 11.58 3.81 2.99
CA ALA A 307 11.86 2.49 3.53
C ALA A 307 11.06 2.24 4.82
N GLU A 308 10.60 0.99 5.01
CA GLU A 308 9.89 0.54 6.21
C GLU A 308 8.53 1.25 6.44
N GLU A 309 7.91 1.75 5.38
CA GLU A 309 6.59 2.40 5.42
C GLU A 309 5.52 1.47 4.81
N THR A 310 4.30 1.99 4.65
CA THR A 310 3.24 1.30 3.93
C THR A 310 2.78 2.14 2.77
N CYS A 311 2.57 1.52 1.62
CA CYS A 311 2.15 2.19 0.40
C CYS A 311 0.85 1.61 -0.14
N LEU A 312 0.10 2.48 -0.82
CA LEU A 312 -0.94 2.12 -1.78
C LEU A 312 -0.41 2.45 -3.16
N ILE A 313 -0.44 1.47 -4.05
CA ILE A 313 0.00 1.61 -5.43
C ILE A 313 -1.17 1.29 -6.35
N VAL A 314 -1.39 2.11 -7.37
CA VAL A 314 -2.45 1.93 -8.38
C VAL A 314 -1.83 2.10 -9.76
N GLY A 315 -2.27 1.31 -10.73
CA GLY A 315 -1.89 1.56 -12.11
C GLY A 315 -2.14 0.44 -13.09
N VAL A 316 -1.37 0.45 -14.15
CA VAL A 316 -1.48 -0.48 -15.28
C VAL A 316 -0.12 -1.03 -15.64
N VAL A 317 -0.12 -2.31 -15.99
CA VAL A 317 1.02 -3.04 -16.52
C VAL A 317 0.63 -3.64 -17.87
N ALA A 318 1.51 -3.55 -18.86
CA ALA A 318 1.29 -4.10 -20.18
C ALA A 318 2.56 -4.72 -20.77
N ARG A 319 2.38 -5.73 -21.64
CA ARG A 319 3.43 -6.18 -22.57
C ARG A 319 3.23 -5.55 -23.93
N ASN A 320 4.25 -4.87 -24.45
CA ASN A 320 4.25 -4.22 -25.77
C ASN A 320 2.93 -3.48 -26.08
N PRO A 321 2.53 -2.49 -25.23
CA PRO A 321 1.26 -1.80 -25.42
C PRO A 321 1.21 -1.11 -26.79
N ALA A 322 0.01 -1.05 -27.37
CA ALA A 322 -0.26 -0.25 -28.57
C ALA A 322 -0.75 1.15 -28.19
N LEU A 323 -0.70 2.10 -29.13
CA LEU A 323 -1.35 3.40 -28.97
C LEU A 323 -2.88 3.22 -28.84
N PRO A 324 -3.57 4.08 -28.06
CA PRO A 324 -3.04 5.24 -27.34
C PRO A 324 -2.38 4.91 -25.99
N LEU A 325 -2.60 3.71 -25.45
CA LEU A 325 -2.08 3.30 -24.12
C LEU A 325 -0.56 3.42 -24.02
N ALA A 326 0.17 3.04 -25.07
CA ALA A 326 1.63 3.10 -25.10
C ALA A 326 2.20 4.51 -24.83
N ALA A 327 1.44 5.58 -25.06
CA ALA A 327 1.88 6.95 -24.80
C ALA A 327 1.82 7.34 -23.31
N GLN A 328 1.19 6.52 -22.47
CA GLN A 328 1.00 6.76 -21.04
C GLN A 328 1.88 5.84 -20.16
N LEU A 329 2.40 4.75 -20.73
CA LEU A 329 3.22 3.79 -19.98
C LEU A 329 4.70 3.99 -20.28
N HIS A 330 5.53 3.69 -19.29
CA HIS A 330 6.99 3.72 -19.39
C HIS A 330 7.57 2.30 -19.36
N PRO A 331 8.63 2.02 -20.12
CA PRO A 331 9.29 0.71 -20.07
C PRO A 331 9.87 0.48 -18.68
N SER A 332 9.83 -0.77 -18.20
CA SER A 332 10.34 -1.13 -16.88
C SER A 332 11.87 -1.13 -16.82
N ALA A 333 12.55 -1.20 -17.97
CA ALA A 333 14.00 -1.12 -18.15
C ALA A 333 14.30 -0.86 -19.63
N GLU A 334 15.53 -0.45 -19.95
CA GLU A 334 16.03 -0.37 -21.33
C GLU A 334 15.74 -1.67 -22.10
N ASP A 335 15.16 -1.55 -23.30
CA ASP A 335 14.73 -2.65 -24.18
C ASP A 335 13.74 -3.67 -23.59
N SER A 336 13.09 -3.37 -22.47
CA SER A 336 12.06 -4.23 -21.87
C SER A 336 10.77 -4.26 -22.69
N ASP A 337 10.15 -5.44 -22.80
CA ASP A 337 8.80 -5.59 -23.34
C ASP A 337 7.71 -5.27 -22.31
N LEU A 338 8.10 -5.08 -21.04
CA LEU A 338 7.22 -4.77 -19.91
C LEU A 338 7.13 -3.25 -19.73
N PHE A 339 5.92 -2.75 -19.72
CA PHE A 339 5.59 -1.34 -19.59
C PHE A 339 4.64 -1.12 -18.43
N MET A 340 4.79 0.00 -17.73
CA MET A 340 3.94 0.32 -16.59
C MET A 340 3.72 1.82 -16.41
N HIS A 341 2.56 2.17 -15.86
CA HIS A 341 2.23 3.53 -15.38
C HIS A 341 1.62 3.35 -14.00
N VAL A 342 2.33 3.84 -12.99
CA VAL A 342 2.07 3.42 -11.61
C VAL A 342 2.26 4.59 -10.67
N HIS A 343 1.25 4.87 -9.88
CA HIS A 343 1.28 5.92 -8.86
C HIS A 343 1.22 5.29 -7.48
N ALA A 344 1.97 5.83 -6.53
CA ALA A 344 2.06 5.34 -5.17
C ALA A 344 1.85 6.46 -4.15
N SER A 345 0.97 6.24 -3.18
CA SER A 345 0.89 7.06 -1.96
C SER A 345 1.53 6.32 -0.81
N VAL A 346 2.19 7.05 0.09
CA VAL A 346 2.88 6.50 1.25
C VAL A 346 2.23 7.01 2.53
N VAL A 347 2.02 6.11 3.49
CA VAL A 347 1.58 6.42 4.86
C VAL A 347 2.58 5.87 5.88
N PRO A 348 2.57 6.36 7.13
CA PRO A 348 3.32 5.73 8.21
C PRO A 348 3.04 4.22 8.28
N PHE A 349 4.08 3.46 8.61
CA PHE A 349 4.03 2.01 8.71
C PHE A 349 2.75 1.50 9.40
N THR A 350 1.94 0.79 8.62
CA THR A 350 0.72 0.13 9.05
C THR A 350 0.76 -1.30 8.51
N PRO A 351 0.98 -2.30 9.38
CA PRO A 351 1.30 -3.63 8.90
C PRO A 351 0.15 -4.24 8.06
N VAL A 352 0.51 -5.02 7.05
CA VAL A 352 -0.46 -5.60 6.11
C VAL A 352 -0.88 -6.99 6.61
N ARG A 353 -2.19 -7.20 6.80
CA ARG A 353 -2.74 -8.50 7.27
C ARG A 353 -2.35 -9.66 6.36
N LYS A 354 -2.15 -10.84 6.95
CA LYS A 354 -1.95 -12.10 6.21
C LYS A 354 -3.26 -12.67 5.68
N GLY A 355 -3.15 -13.56 4.70
CA GLY A 355 -4.29 -14.26 4.14
C GLY A 355 -5.22 -13.35 3.33
N PHE A 356 -6.48 -13.74 3.26
CA PHE A 356 -7.48 -13.02 2.48
C PHE A 356 -7.82 -11.66 3.10
N VAL A 357 -7.85 -10.62 2.27
CA VAL A 357 -8.24 -9.25 2.64
C VAL A 357 -9.11 -8.64 1.55
N GLU A 358 -10.13 -7.89 1.94
CA GLU A 358 -10.93 -7.11 0.99
C GLU A 358 -10.25 -5.76 0.73
N LEU A 359 -10.37 -5.25 -0.51
CA LEU A 359 -9.75 -3.98 -0.90
C LEU A 359 -10.27 -2.82 -0.05
N SER A 360 -11.58 -2.69 0.10
CA SER A 360 -12.19 -1.60 0.87
C SER A 360 -11.70 -1.56 2.32
N GLU A 361 -11.61 -2.73 2.99
CA GLU A 361 -11.12 -2.84 4.36
C GLU A 361 -9.64 -2.45 4.47
N SER A 362 -8.84 -2.81 3.45
CA SER A 362 -7.43 -2.42 3.38
C SER A 362 -7.25 -0.91 3.19
N LEU A 363 -8.09 -0.27 2.37
CA LEU A 363 -8.04 1.18 2.15
C LEU A 363 -8.50 1.97 3.39
N GLU A 364 -9.59 1.56 4.03
CA GLU A 364 -10.06 2.17 5.28
C GLU A 364 -8.96 2.17 6.35
N ARG A 365 -8.31 1.02 6.54
CA ARG A 365 -7.20 0.89 7.51
C ARG A 365 -5.99 1.74 7.15
N LEU A 366 -5.67 1.85 5.86
CA LEU A 366 -4.55 2.67 5.41
C LEU A 366 -4.77 4.13 5.82
N MET A 367 -6.01 4.61 5.74
CA MET A 367 -6.40 5.98 6.07
C MET A 367 -6.65 6.21 7.56
N ASP A 368 -6.70 5.18 8.42
CA ASP A 368 -6.70 5.35 9.88
C ASP A 368 -5.48 6.13 10.38
N ALA A 369 -4.35 6.06 9.66
CA ALA A 369 -3.16 6.86 9.96
C ALA A 369 -3.39 8.37 9.81
N GLN A 370 -4.40 8.77 9.01
CA GLN A 370 -4.78 10.15 8.66
C GLN A 370 -3.62 11.06 8.25
N THR A 371 -2.51 10.46 7.81
CA THR A 371 -1.28 11.17 7.46
C THR A 371 -0.66 10.50 6.26
N LEU A 372 -0.35 11.33 5.26
CA LEU A 372 0.38 10.93 4.06
C LEU A 372 1.81 11.44 4.17
N ARG A 373 2.76 10.62 3.72
CA ARG A 373 4.20 10.93 3.67
C ARG A 373 4.64 11.43 2.31
N GLY A 374 3.89 11.11 1.26
CA GLY A 374 4.19 11.52 -0.10
C GLY A 374 3.35 10.77 -1.12
N VAL A 375 3.39 11.26 -2.35
CA VAL A 375 2.84 10.61 -3.53
C VAL A 375 3.92 10.65 -4.61
N LEU A 376 4.09 9.54 -5.33
CA LEU A 376 5.10 9.39 -6.38
C LEU A 376 4.47 8.75 -7.61
N HIS A 377 4.88 9.20 -8.78
CA HIS A 377 4.91 8.38 -9.98
C HIS A 377 6.11 7.45 -9.89
N LEU A 378 5.89 6.14 -9.77
CA LEU A 378 6.98 5.16 -9.66
C LEU A 378 7.69 4.98 -11.00
N LEU A 379 9.02 4.91 -10.93
CA LEU A 379 9.90 4.79 -12.09
C LEU A 379 10.99 3.75 -11.80
N ASN A 380 11.61 3.22 -12.85
CA ASN A 380 12.90 2.53 -12.73
C ASN A 380 14.00 3.50 -13.17
N ASP A 381 15.00 3.69 -12.31
CA ASP A 381 16.21 4.43 -12.62
C ASP A 381 17.34 3.46 -12.99
N ASP A 382 17.40 3.10 -14.27
CA ASP A 382 18.30 2.09 -14.85
C ASP A 382 19.63 2.66 -15.35
N ARG A 383 19.94 3.93 -15.03
CA ARG A 383 21.20 4.58 -15.44
C ARG A 383 22.40 3.81 -14.90
N GLU A 384 23.19 3.23 -15.80
CA GLU A 384 24.30 2.34 -15.44
C GLU A 384 25.26 2.99 -14.43
N GLY A 385 25.47 2.31 -13.30
CA GLY A 385 26.43 2.70 -12.25
C GLY A 385 26.02 3.86 -11.33
N ILE A 386 24.93 4.57 -11.60
CA ILE A 386 24.46 5.71 -10.79
C ILE A 386 22.95 5.74 -10.53
N GLY A 387 22.18 4.90 -11.21
CA GLY A 387 20.73 4.84 -11.07
C GLY A 387 20.31 4.21 -9.75
N ALA A 388 19.20 4.71 -9.19
CA ALA A 388 18.65 4.20 -7.93
C ALA A 388 17.92 2.84 -8.08
N GLY A 389 17.72 2.36 -9.31
CA GLY A 389 17.02 1.11 -9.60
C GLY A 389 15.50 1.24 -9.56
N GLU A 390 14.82 0.13 -9.26
CA GLU A 390 13.35 0.07 -9.16
C GLU A 390 12.86 -0.02 -7.71
N SER A 391 11.54 0.09 -7.53
CA SER A 391 10.91 -0.04 -6.21
C SER A 391 10.88 -1.50 -5.72
N TYR A 392 11.06 -1.73 -4.42
CA TYR A 392 10.99 -3.05 -3.79
C TYR A 392 10.00 -3.09 -2.63
N LEU A 393 9.30 -4.22 -2.54
CA LEU A 393 8.18 -4.44 -1.61
C LEU A 393 8.44 -5.70 -0.79
N ARG A 394 8.16 -5.66 0.51
CA ARG A 394 8.42 -6.79 1.42
C ARG A 394 7.26 -7.76 1.45
N ARG A 395 6.06 -7.23 1.69
CA ARG A 395 4.83 -8.00 1.70
C ARG A 395 3.64 -7.15 1.33
N GLY A 396 2.58 -7.78 0.84
CA GLY A 396 1.39 -7.02 0.46
C GLY A 396 0.25 -7.86 -0.07
N ALA A 397 -0.83 -7.15 -0.38
CA ALA A 397 -1.94 -7.62 -1.19
C ALA A 397 -1.93 -6.90 -2.53
N LEU A 398 -2.05 -7.67 -3.61
CA LEU A 398 -2.17 -7.20 -4.97
C LEU A 398 -3.52 -7.66 -5.53
N TRP A 399 -4.43 -6.72 -5.77
CA TRP A 399 -5.65 -6.96 -6.52
C TRP A 399 -5.40 -6.67 -7.99
N CYS A 400 -5.73 -7.61 -8.87
CA CYS A 400 -5.47 -7.46 -10.31
C CYS A 400 -6.57 -8.06 -11.19
N ALA A 401 -6.74 -7.48 -12.37
CA ALA A 401 -7.65 -7.98 -13.40
C ALA A 401 -7.12 -7.64 -14.80
N PRO A 402 -7.48 -8.43 -15.83
CA PRO A 402 -7.34 -7.98 -17.21
C PRO A 402 -8.12 -6.69 -17.41
N VAL A 403 -7.52 -5.75 -18.14
CA VAL A 403 -8.15 -4.48 -18.50
C VAL A 403 -8.06 -4.26 -20.01
N HIS A 404 -9.16 -3.79 -20.59
CA HIS A 404 -9.25 -3.44 -22.01
C HIS A 404 -9.32 -1.93 -22.18
N PHE A 405 -8.40 -1.35 -22.95
CA PHE A 405 -8.45 0.05 -23.36
C PHE A 405 -9.01 0.12 -24.79
N ASN A 406 -10.11 0.83 -24.99
CA ASN A 406 -10.68 1.03 -26.31
C ASN A 406 -9.79 1.99 -27.13
N ALA A 407 -9.57 1.69 -28.41
CA ALA A 407 -8.85 2.57 -29.34
C ALA A 407 -9.72 3.73 -29.86
N GLU A 408 -11.05 3.68 -29.68
CA GLU A 408 -12.00 4.60 -30.33
C GLU A 408 -12.49 5.77 -29.45
N ASP A 409 -12.21 5.78 -28.14
CA ASP A 409 -12.70 6.83 -27.23
C ASP A 409 -11.77 8.07 -27.17
N SER A 410 -10.79 8.16 -28.07
CA SER A 410 -9.86 9.29 -28.22
C SER A 410 -10.22 10.12 -29.46
N LEU A 411 -11.30 10.93 -29.38
CA LEU A 411 -11.62 11.97 -30.36
C LEU A 411 -11.82 13.32 -29.70
#